data_AF-A0A7K4GWA6-F1
#
_entry.id   AF-A0A7K4GWA6-F1
#
_cell.length_a   1.000
_cell.length_b   1.000
_cell.length_c   1.000
_cell.angle_alpha   90.00
_cell.angle_beta   90.00
_cell.angle_gamma   90.00
#
_symmetry.space_group_name_H-M   'P 1'
#
loop_
_entity.id
_entity.type
_entity.pdbx_description
1 polymer ?
#
loop_
_entity_poly.entity_id
_entity_poly.type
_entity_poly.pdbx_seq_one_letter_code
_entity_poly.pdbx_strand_id
1 'polypeptide(L)'
;MARGNYTDKEFDLLDRLKKENKRLKRDLKATRKMLDRYSVAEEKGLIDEGAIMPSKKRQKEKELQEKWKCHDCEKGVLELIIIGNRYFRKCNNCDKHTKSQLWDESVKGVIKGEGKTYKK
;
A
#
# COMPACT_ATOMS: atom_id res chain seq x y z
N MET A 1 -31.21 -39.33 53.55
CA MET A 1 -31.01 -39.36 52.08
C MET A 1 -31.02 -37.93 51.57
N ALA A 2 -29.87 -37.38 51.13
CA ALA A 2 -29.75 -35.99 50.68
C ALA A 2 -28.67 -35.85 49.58
N ARG A 3 -28.86 -36.55 48.44
CA ARG A 3 -27.95 -36.49 47.27
C ARG A 3 -28.62 -35.99 45.97
N GLY A 4 -29.86 -35.50 46.02
CA GLY A 4 -30.60 -35.07 44.81
C GLY A 4 -30.36 -33.62 44.37
N ASN A 5 -30.23 -32.68 45.32
CA ASN A 5 -30.28 -31.24 45.00
C ASN A 5 -28.97 -30.65 44.46
N TYR A 6 -27.84 -31.38 44.54
CA TYR A 6 -26.54 -30.91 44.08
C TYR A 6 -26.34 -31.21 42.58
N THR A 7 -26.71 -32.42 42.15
CA THR A 7 -26.63 -32.85 40.76
C THR A 7 -27.59 -32.07 39.85
N ASP A 8 -28.81 -31.76 40.30
CA ASP A 8 -29.77 -31.02 39.47
C ASP A 8 -29.33 -29.58 39.20
N LYS A 9 -28.68 -28.93 40.18
CA LYS A 9 -28.11 -27.59 40.00
C LYS A 9 -26.92 -27.59 39.04
N GLU A 10 -26.10 -28.65 39.08
CA GLU A 10 -25.00 -28.82 38.11
C GLU A 10 -25.53 -29.08 36.70
N PHE A 11 -26.62 -29.85 36.56
CA PHE A 11 -27.31 -30.07 35.28
C PHE A 11 -27.92 -28.78 34.73
N ASP A 12 -28.58 -27.98 35.56
CA ASP A 12 -29.13 -26.68 35.17
C ASP A 12 -28.03 -25.70 34.72
N LEU A 13 -26.90 -25.69 35.42
CA LEU A 13 -25.75 -24.87 35.04
C LEU A 13 -25.15 -25.32 33.70
N LEU A 14 -25.00 -26.62 33.50
CA LEU A 14 -24.55 -27.21 32.23
C LEU A 14 -25.47 -26.85 31.06
N ASP A 15 -26.79 -26.88 31.26
CA ASP A 15 -27.73 -26.55 30.20
C ASP A 15 -27.71 -25.05 29.86
N ARG A 16 -27.55 -24.17 30.87
CA ARG A 16 -27.31 -22.73 30.65
C ARG A 16 -26.04 -22.49 29.85
N LEU A 17 -24.93 -23.11 30.26
CA LEU A 17 -23.64 -22.98 29.57
C LEU A 17 -23.71 -23.50 28.12
N LYS A 18 -24.44 -24.58 27.87
CA LYS A 18 -24.67 -25.08 26.49
C LYS A 18 -25.46 -24.09 25.65
N LYS A 19 -26.52 -23.49 26.19
CA LYS A 19 -27.33 -22.48 25.52
C LYS A 19 -26.50 -21.22 25.22
N GLU A 20 -25.69 -20.79 26.17
CA GLU A 20 -24.81 -19.63 26.03
C GLU A 20 -23.69 -19.89 25.01
N ASN A 21 -23.05 -21.05 25.03
CA ASN A 21 -22.05 -21.43 24.04
C ASN A 21 -22.65 -21.50 22.62
N LYS A 22 -23.89 -21.99 22.49
CA LYS A 22 -24.62 -21.98 21.21
C LYS A 22 -24.93 -20.56 20.73
N ARG A 23 -25.27 -19.64 21.64
CA ARG A 23 -25.47 -18.22 21.32
C ARG A 23 -24.16 -17.57 20.86
N LEU A 24 -23.08 -17.72 21.64
CA LEU A 24 -21.76 -17.17 21.32
C LEU A 24 -21.23 -17.67 19.96
N LYS A 25 -21.45 -18.94 19.62
CA LYS A 25 -21.10 -19.47 18.28
C LYS A 25 -21.87 -18.79 17.14
N ARG A 26 -23.14 -18.44 17.35
CA ARG A 26 -23.93 -17.70 16.35
C ARG A 26 -23.43 -16.27 16.22
N ASP A 27 -23.13 -15.61 17.33
CA ASP A 27 -22.63 -14.25 17.37
C ASP A 27 -21.24 -14.15 16.72
N LEU A 28 -20.36 -15.13 16.98
CA LEU A 28 -19.07 -15.26 16.28
C LEU A 28 -19.23 -15.45 14.77
N LYS A 29 -20.21 -16.24 14.33
CA LYS A 29 -20.47 -16.42 12.88
C LYS A 29 -20.98 -15.13 12.24
N ALA A 30 -21.84 -14.38 12.93
CA ALA A 30 -22.38 -13.12 12.45
C ALA A 30 -21.30 -12.04 12.35
N THR A 31 -20.45 -11.92 13.37
CA THR A 31 -19.32 -10.97 13.38
C THR A 31 -18.27 -11.29 12.33
N ARG A 32 -17.90 -12.56 12.14
CA ARG A 32 -17.03 -12.97 11.01
C ARG A 32 -17.59 -12.56 9.65
N LYS A 33 -18.89 -12.81 9.42
CA LYS A 33 -19.55 -12.43 8.18
C LYS A 33 -19.60 -10.90 7.97
N MET A 34 -19.68 -10.12 9.05
CA MET A 34 -19.56 -8.66 8.97
C MET A 34 -18.14 -8.25 8.57
N LEU A 35 -17.11 -8.82 9.20
CA LEU A 35 -15.71 -8.56 8.85
C LEU A 35 -15.39 -8.89 7.38
N ASP A 36 -15.87 -10.04 6.88
CA ASP A 36 -15.68 -10.42 5.47
C ASP A 36 -16.31 -9.39 4.52
N ARG A 37 -17.48 -8.83 4.88
CA ARG A 37 -18.13 -7.78 4.09
C ARG A 37 -17.38 -6.45 4.13
N TYR A 38 -16.85 -6.07 5.30
CA TYR A 38 -16.05 -4.85 5.44
C TYR A 38 -14.73 -4.96 4.67
N SER A 39 -14.03 -6.11 4.76
CA SER A 39 -12.82 -6.38 3.98
C SER A 39 -13.05 -6.24 2.47
N VAL A 40 -14.15 -6.81 1.96
CA VAL A 40 -14.50 -6.70 0.53
C VAL A 40 -14.89 -5.26 0.15
N ALA A 41 -15.49 -4.50 1.06
CA ALA A 41 -15.85 -3.10 0.82
C ALA A 41 -14.62 -2.18 0.79
N GLU A 42 -13.67 -2.36 1.70
CA GLU A 42 -12.38 -1.64 1.69
C GLU A 42 -11.58 -1.95 0.43
N GLU A 43 -11.47 -3.22 0.04
CA GLU A 43 -10.74 -3.61 -1.16
C GLU A 43 -11.35 -2.98 -2.42
N LYS A 44 -12.68 -2.96 -2.53
CA LYS A 44 -13.37 -2.28 -3.64
C LYS A 44 -13.21 -0.77 -3.62
N GLY A 45 -13.27 -0.13 -2.46
CA GLY A 45 -13.03 1.31 -2.32
C GLY A 45 -11.61 1.71 -2.72
N LEU A 46 -10.61 0.93 -2.33
CA LEU A 46 -9.20 1.10 -2.74
C LEU A 46 -9.01 0.97 -4.26
N ILE A 47 -9.71 0.02 -4.89
CA ILE A 47 -9.66 -0.18 -6.34
C ILE A 47 -10.29 1.01 -7.08
N ASP A 48 -11.43 1.52 -6.62
CA ASP A 48 -12.12 2.65 -7.24
C ASP A 48 -11.33 3.97 -7.07
N GLU A 49 -10.73 4.22 -5.90
CA GLU A 49 -9.85 5.38 -5.71
C GLU A 49 -8.55 5.28 -6.54
N GLY A 50 -8.00 4.08 -6.69
CA GLY A 50 -6.86 3.79 -7.55
C GLY A 50 -7.14 3.96 -9.05
N ALA A 51 -8.40 3.79 -9.47
CA ALA A 51 -8.83 3.91 -10.87
C ALA A 51 -9.14 5.36 -11.30
N ILE A 52 -9.48 6.25 -10.37
CA ILE A 52 -9.87 7.65 -10.68
C ILE A 52 -8.68 8.63 -10.56
N MET A 53 -7.67 8.33 -9.74
CA MET A 53 -6.42 9.12 -9.66
C MET A 53 -5.31 8.93 -10.74
N PRO A 54 -5.34 7.94 -11.68
CA PRO A 54 -4.18 7.65 -12.52
C PRO A 54 -4.04 8.60 -13.71
N SER A 55 -5.08 9.31 -14.14
CA SER A 55 -5.02 10.14 -15.37
C SER A 55 -4.04 11.31 -15.24
N LYS A 56 -4.16 12.12 -14.17
CA LYS A 56 -3.29 13.29 -13.95
C LYS A 56 -1.87 12.92 -13.50
N LYS A 57 -1.73 11.89 -12.65
CA LYS A 57 -0.39 11.42 -12.21
C LYS A 57 0.37 10.78 -13.37
N ARG A 58 -0.26 9.86 -14.13
CA ARG A 58 0.38 9.23 -15.29
C ARG A 58 0.73 10.23 -16.38
N GLN A 59 -0.07 11.27 -16.61
CA GLN A 59 0.27 12.34 -17.55
C GLN A 59 1.54 13.09 -17.12
N LYS A 60 1.62 13.52 -15.85
CA LYS A 60 2.82 14.19 -15.32
C LYS A 60 4.07 13.30 -15.34
N GLU A 61 3.90 12.00 -15.07
CA GLU A 61 5.00 11.03 -15.17
C GLU A 61 5.48 10.86 -16.61
N LYS A 62 4.56 10.77 -17.58
CA LYS A 62 4.91 10.73 -19.02
C LYS A 62 5.65 11.99 -19.47
N GLU A 63 5.16 13.17 -19.10
CA GLU A 63 5.82 14.44 -19.41
C GLU A 63 7.25 14.51 -18.82
N LEU A 64 7.44 14.02 -17.60
CA LEU A 64 8.76 13.95 -16.97
C LEU A 64 9.68 12.95 -17.65
N GLN A 65 9.16 11.79 -18.06
CA GLN A 65 9.92 10.77 -18.78
C GLN A 65 10.34 11.26 -20.17
N GLU A 66 9.46 11.97 -20.89
CA GLU A 66 9.79 12.58 -22.18
C GLU A 66 10.83 13.68 -22.04
N LYS A 67 10.69 14.55 -21.03
CA LYS A 67 11.65 15.63 -20.78
C LYS A 67 13.06 15.14 -20.48
N TRP A 68 13.18 14.02 -19.79
CA TRP A 68 14.46 13.41 -19.39
C TRP A 68 14.83 12.20 -20.23
N LYS A 69 14.22 12.05 -21.42
CA LYS A 69 14.54 10.96 -22.34
C LYS A 69 16.02 11.03 -22.73
N CYS A 70 16.69 9.87 -22.72
CA CYS A 70 18.07 9.79 -23.13
C CYS A 70 18.18 9.97 -24.65
N HIS A 71 18.90 10.99 -25.11
CA HIS A 71 19.10 11.25 -26.54
C HIS A 71 19.97 10.20 -27.25
N ASP A 72 20.78 9.45 -26.51
CA ASP A 72 21.69 8.48 -27.10
C ASP A 72 21.04 7.14 -27.43
N CYS A 73 20.09 6.69 -26.61
CA CYS A 73 19.45 5.40 -26.78
C CYS A 73 17.95 5.47 -27.02
N GLU A 74 17.32 6.63 -26.78
CA GLU A 74 15.90 6.93 -26.91
C GLU A 74 14.93 5.97 -26.19
N LYS A 75 15.46 5.00 -25.44
CA LYS A 75 14.70 3.97 -24.72
C LYS A 75 14.69 4.22 -23.22
N GLY A 76 15.75 4.82 -22.69
CA GLY A 76 15.91 5.09 -21.26
C GLY A 76 15.65 6.54 -20.87
N VAL A 77 15.59 6.75 -19.55
CA VAL A 77 15.44 8.06 -18.91
C VAL A 77 16.73 8.39 -18.17
N LEU A 78 17.11 9.66 -18.19
CA LEU A 78 18.23 10.22 -17.46
C LEU A 78 17.84 10.41 -15.98
N GLU A 79 18.30 9.48 -15.15
CA GLU A 79 18.11 9.49 -13.71
C GLU A 79 19.18 10.34 -13.04
N LEU A 80 18.79 11.13 -12.05
CA LEU A 80 19.65 12.03 -11.32
C LEU A 80 20.26 11.30 -10.11
N ILE A 81 21.59 11.32 -10.05
CA ILE A 81 22.40 10.72 -8.98
C ILE A 81 23.13 11.85 -8.26
N ILE A 82 22.90 11.95 -6.95
CA ILE A 82 23.49 12.97 -6.08
C ILE A 82 24.56 12.30 -5.21
N ILE A 83 25.77 12.86 -5.21
CA ILE A 83 26.90 12.43 -4.39
C ILE A 83 27.47 13.66 -3.68
N GLY A 84 27.09 13.84 -2.41
CA GLY A 84 27.45 15.03 -1.63
C GLY A 84 26.92 16.31 -2.29
N ASN A 85 27.81 17.27 -2.58
CA ASN A 85 27.46 18.54 -3.23
C ASN A 85 27.53 18.48 -4.77
N ARG A 86 27.65 17.29 -5.37
CA ARG A 86 27.68 17.12 -6.81
C ARG A 86 26.57 16.21 -7.27
N TYR A 87 26.12 16.39 -8.50
CA TYR A 87 25.18 15.51 -9.15
C TYR A 87 25.63 15.20 -10.57
N PHE A 88 25.15 14.08 -11.10
CA PHE A 88 25.20 13.76 -12.52
C PHE A 88 23.94 13.01 -12.90
N ARG A 89 23.63 12.97 -14.20
CA ARG A 89 22.52 12.17 -14.72
C ARG A 89 23.07 10.92 -15.38
N LYS A 90 22.51 9.76 -15.08
CA LYS A 90 22.85 8.48 -15.70
C LYS A 90 21.61 7.93 -16.40
N CYS A 91 21.75 7.46 -17.63
CA CYS A 91 20.65 6.76 -18.28
C CYS A 91 20.46 5.38 -17.64
N ASN A 92 19.20 5.00 -17.43
CA ASN A 92 18.86 3.68 -16.89
C ASN A 92 18.93 2.53 -17.91
N ASN A 93 19.06 2.85 -19.20
CA ASN A 93 19.10 1.87 -20.29
C ASN A 93 20.46 1.78 -20.98
N CYS A 94 21.17 2.90 -21.11
CA CYS A 94 22.56 2.90 -21.57
C CYS A 94 23.45 3.45 -20.46
N ASP A 95 24.63 2.89 -20.22
CA ASP A 95 25.53 3.33 -19.14
C ASP A 95 26.15 4.73 -19.34
N LYS A 96 25.61 5.51 -20.27
CA LYS A 96 26.00 6.91 -20.49
C LYS A 96 25.55 7.77 -19.32
N HIS A 97 26.44 8.68 -18.95
CA HIS A 97 26.22 9.63 -17.88
C HIS A 97 26.71 11.03 -18.29
N THR A 98 26.06 12.05 -17.77
CA THR A 98 26.49 13.44 -17.95
C THR A 98 27.69 13.73 -17.07
N LYS A 99 28.44 14.79 -17.42
CA LYS A 99 29.50 15.31 -16.55
C LYS A 99 28.93 15.72 -15.17
N SER A 100 29.72 15.55 -14.13
CA SER A 100 29.32 15.93 -12.77
C SER A 100 29.30 17.45 -12.61
N GLN A 101 28.22 17.96 -12.02
CA GLN A 101 27.98 19.38 -11.76
C GLN A 101 27.70 19.61 -10.27
N LEU A 102 27.85 20.85 -9.78
CA LEU A 102 27.48 21.19 -8.41
C LEU A 102 25.96 21.10 -8.24
N TRP A 103 25.52 20.47 -7.16
CA TRP A 103 24.10 20.38 -6.81
C TRP A 103 23.62 21.71 -6.26
N ASP A 104 22.48 22.15 -6.77
CA ASP A 104 21.76 23.33 -6.33
C ASP A 104 20.26 22.99 -6.24
N GLU A 105 19.50 23.67 -5.38
CA GLU A 105 18.07 23.42 -5.16
C GLU A 105 17.22 23.65 -6.42
N SER A 106 17.78 24.34 -7.41
CA SER A 106 17.18 24.58 -8.72
C SER A 106 17.19 23.36 -9.64
N VAL A 107 18.01 22.34 -9.33
CA VAL A 107 18.21 21.17 -10.20
C VAL A 107 17.00 20.25 -10.18
N LYS A 108 16.44 20.01 -11.37
CA LYS A 108 15.32 19.08 -11.59
C LYS A 108 15.80 17.80 -12.26
N GLY A 109 15.16 16.68 -11.94
CA GLY A 109 15.46 15.36 -12.52
C GLY A 109 14.55 14.26 -11.98
N VAL A 110 14.68 13.07 -12.56
CA VAL A 110 14.04 11.85 -12.05
C VAL A 110 15.01 11.15 -11.11
N ILE A 111 14.68 10.98 -9.83
CA ILE A 111 15.57 10.31 -8.86
C ILE A 111 15.18 8.84 -8.79
N LYS A 112 16.18 7.94 -8.80
CA LYS A 112 15.95 6.50 -8.63
C LYS A 112 15.66 6.20 -7.16
N GLY A 113 14.38 6.20 -6.78
CA GLY A 113 13.95 5.87 -5.43
C GLY A 113 12.50 6.29 -5.17
N GLU A 114 11.60 5.30 -5.17
CA GLU A 114 10.26 5.31 -4.56
C GLU A 114 9.47 6.63 -4.65
N GLY A 115 8.90 6.94 -5.81
CA GLY A 115 7.71 7.81 -5.91
C GLY A 115 7.81 9.22 -5.30
N LYS A 116 9.01 9.73 -5.01
CA LYS A 116 9.21 11.06 -4.46
C LYS A 116 9.83 11.96 -5.52
N THR A 117 8.97 12.47 -6.40
CA THR A 117 9.29 13.67 -7.17
C THR A 117 9.35 14.84 -6.20
N TYR A 118 10.55 15.22 -5.76
CA TYR A 118 10.75 16.53 -5.16
C TYR A 118 10.74 17.56 -6.29
N LYS A 119 9.62 18.28 -6.39
CA LYS A 119 9.60 19.67 -6.85
C LYS A 119 9.12 20.49 -5.65
N LYS A 120 9.62 21.71 -5.54
CA LYS A 120 8.96 22.81 -4.82
C LYS A 120 7.45 22.77 -5.04
#